data_AF-G0QAR3-F1
#
_entry.id   AF-G0QAR3-F1
#
_cell.length_a   1.000
_cell.length_b   1.000
_cell.length_c   1.000
_cell.angle_alpha   90.00
_cell.angle_beta   90.00
_cell.angle_gamma   90.00
#
_symmetry.space_group_name_H-M   'P 1'
#
loop_
_entity.id
_entity.type
_entity.pdbx_description
1 polymer ?
#
loop_
_entity_poly.entity_id
_entity_poly.type
_entity_poly.pdbx_seq_one_letter_code
_entity_poly.pdbx_strand_id
1 'polypeptide(L)'
;MDREEFHEHLTENVEQDLEVLKKKNQDYSRGEDPFQNFRQVEEKGLVSVEEGIAVRMSDKFQRMVNLIESGERAVEDESLSDTLSDLRNYSNILQVYIEHEKPGQDPSVS
;
A
#
# COMPACT_ATOMS: atom_id res chain seq x y z
N MET A 1 -20.94 -16.14 -7.08
CA MET A 1 -19.54 -15.94 -7.48
C MET A 1 -19.07 -17.14 -8.26
N ASP A 2 -19.22 -17.08 -9.56
CA ASP A 2 -18.46 -17.87 -10.51
C ASP A 2 -17.07 -17.25 -10.76
N ARG A 3 -16.33 -17.78 -11.74
CA ARG A 3 -14.98 -17.30 -12.05
C ARG A 3 -14.98 -15.90 -12.67
N GLU A 4 -16.00 -15.56 -13.45
CA GLU A 4 -16.11 -14.27 -14.11
C GLU A 4 -16.42 -13.20 -13.06
N GLU A 5 -17.44 -13.43 -12.23
CA GLU A 5 -17.78 -12.56 -11.10
C GLU A 5 -16.59 -12.36 -10.15
N PHE A 6 -15.76 -13.39 -9.91
CA PHE A 6 -14.56 -13.27 -9.09
C PHE A 6 -13.51 -12.33 -9.71
N HIS A 7 -13.23 -12.46 -11.01
CA HIS A 7 -12.27 -11.60 -11.69
C HIS A 7 -12.77 -10.15 -11.80
N GLU A 8 -14.07 -9.95 -11.99
CA GLU A 8 -14.69 -8.63 -11.97
C GLU A 8 -14.46 -7.95 -10.62
N HIS A 9 -14.75 -8.63 -9.51
CA HIS A 9 -14.49 -8.08 -8.18
C HIS A 9 -13.01 -7.77 -7.90
N LEU A 10 -12.08 -8.61 -8.38
CA LEU A 10 -10.65 -8.30 -8.28
C LEU A 10 -10.28 -7.05 -9.06
N THR A 11 -10.85 -6.88 -10.25
CA THR A 11 -10.61 -5.70 -11.11
C THR A 11 -11.15 -4.44 -10.44
N GLU A 12 -12.39 -4.47 -9.96
CA GLU A 12 -13.03 -3.36 -9.23
C GLU A 12 -12.20 -2.92 -8.02
N ASN A 13 -11.66 -3.88 -7.26
CA ASN A 13 -10.80 -3.57 -6.11
C ASN A 13 -9.56 -2.77 -6.53
N VAL A 14 -8.85 -3.21 -7.58
CA VAL A 14 -7.63 -2.55 -8.05
C VAL A 14 -7.92 -1.17 -8.64
N GLU A 15 -9.03 -1.01 -9.35
CA GLU A 15 -9.46 0.29 -9.89
C GLU A 15 -9.78 1.27 -8.77
N GLN A 16 -10.51 0.84 -7.74
CA GLN A 16 -10.81 1.67 -6.57
C GLN A 16 -9.55 2.04 -5.80
N ASP A 17 -8.64 1.08 -5.60
CA ASP A 17 -7.35 1.30 -4.94
C ASP A 17 -6.54 2.39 -5.64
N LEU A 18 -6.47 2.35 -6.97
CA LEU A 18 -5.77 3.35 -7.78
C LEU A 18 -6.36 4.75 -7.61
N GLU A 19 -7.69 4.87 -7.56
CA GLU A 19 -8.34 6.16 -7.32
C GLU A 19 -8.06 6.70 -5.91
N VAL A 20 -8.02 5.84 -4.90
CA VAL A 20 -7.60 6.21 -3.53
C VAL A 20 -6.15 6.66 -3.53
N LEU A 21 -5.26 5.93 -4.20
CA LEU A 21 -3.84 6.24 -4.28
C LEU A 21 -3.60 7.57 -4.98
N LYS A 22 -4.29 7.86 -6.09
CA LYS A 22 -4.21 9.17 -6.77
C LYS A 22 -4.61 10.32 -5.85
N LYS A 23 -5.71 10.18 -5.10
CA LYS A 23 -6.17 11.19 -4.14
C LYS A 23 -5.15 11.42 -3.03
N LYS A 24 -4.68 10.34 -2.39
CA LYS A 24 -3.65 10.42 -1.34
C LYS A 24 -2.37 11.04 -1.89
N ASN A 25 -1.91 10.61 -3.06
CA ASN A 25 -0.67 11.14 -3.65
C ASN A 25 -0.78 12.65 -3.90
N GLN A 26 -1.90 13.16 -4.40
CA GLN A 26 -2.11 14.61 -4.53
C GLN A 26 -2.00 15.38 -3.21
N ASP A 27 -2.47 14.81 -2.10
CA ASP A 27 -2.37 15.45 -0.77
C ASP A 27 -0.92 15.46 -0.22
N TYR A 28 -0.13 14.49 -0.63
CA TYR A 28 1.20 14.18 -0.10
C TYR A 28 2.34 14.71 -0.99
N SER A 29 2.19 14.69 -2.32
CA SER A 29 3.16 15.19 -3.29
C SER A 29 2.84 16.65 -3.64
N ARG A 30 3.42 17.59 -2.88
CA ARG A 30 3.45 19.01 -3.32
C ARG A 30 4.45 19.26 -4.47
N GLY A 31 5.05 18.22 -5.03
CA GLY A 31 6.05 18.25 -6.11
C GLY A 31 5.94 17.06 -7.06
N GLU A 32 6.88 16.95 -8.00
CA GLU A 32 6.88 15.94 -9.07
C GLU A 32 7.31 14.53 -8.62
N ASP A 33 7.89 14.37 -7.42
CA ASP A 33 8.34 13.07 -6.90
C ASP A 33 7.21 12.31 -6.19
N PRO A 34 6.69 11.21 -6.77
CA PRO A 34 5.63 10.41 -6.14
C PRO A 34 6.09 9.68 -4.86
N PHE A 35 7.39 9.61 -4.60
CA PHE A 35 7.96 8.93 -3.43
C PHE A 35 8.38 9.88 -2.31
N GLN A 36 8.16 11.20 -2.45
CA GLN A 36 8.67 12.22 -1.53
C GLN A 36 8.37 11.90 -0.05
N ASN A 37 7.17 11.41 0.26
CA ASN A 37 6.77 11.11 1.64
C ASN A 37 7.41 9.87 2.22
N PHE A 38 7.91 8.98 1.37
CA PHE A 38 8.67 7.81 1.77
C PHE A 38 10.17 8.15 1.89
N ARG A 39 10.71 8.99 1.00
CA ARG A 39 12.11 9.44 1.10
C ARG A 39 12.41 10.20 2.39
N GLN A 40 11.42 10.90 2.96
CA GLN A 40 11.59 11.61 4.23
C GLN A 40 12.10 10.75 5.40
N VAL A 41 11.81 9.44 5.44
CA VAL A 41 12.34 8.57 6.51
C VAL A 41 13.84 8.28 6.33
N GLU A 42 14.28 8.16 5.08
CA GLU A 42 15.67 7.94 4.70
C GLU A 42 16.49 9.23 4.82
N GLU A 43 15.94 10.37 4.37
CA GLU A 43 16.56 11.70 4.52
C GLU A 43 16.83 12.07 5.99
N LYS A 44 15.97 11.59 6.90
CA LYS A 44 16.13 11.76 8.35
C LYS A 44 17.05 10.72 8.99
N GLY A 45 17.59 9.77 8.20
CA GLY A 45 18.50 8.73 8.66
C GLY A 45 17.85 7.68 9.57
N LEU A 46 16.54 7.45 9.45
CA LEU A 46 15.82 6.51 10.32
C LEU A 46 15.90 5.08 9.78
N VAL A 47 15.45 4.89 8.54
CA VAL A 47 15.38 3.61 7.80
C VAL A 47 15.41 3.92 6.31
N SER A 48 15.72 2.93 5.46
CA SER A 48 15.58 3.09 4.02
C SER A 48 14.11 3.25 3.60
N VAL A 49 13.87 3.68 2.36
CA VAL A 49 12.51 3.86 1.82
C VAL A 49 11.72 2.56 1.85
N GLU A 50 12.29 1.45 1.38
CA GLU A 50 11.62 0.15 1.38
C GLU A 50 11.35 -0.37 2.80
N GLU A 51 12.27 -0.15 3.74
CA GLU A 51 12.05 -0.49 5.15
C GLU A 51 10.90 0.35 5.73
N GLY A 52 10.83 1.64 5.40
CA GLY A 52 9.73 2.52 5.80
C GLY A 52 8.37 2.07 5.24
N ILE A 53 8.32 1.63 3.98
CA ILE A 53 7.11 1.07 3.38
C ILE A 53 6.75 -0.27 4.05
N ALA A 54 7.73 -1.14 4.29
CA ALA A 54 7.52 -2.43 4.96
C ALA A 54 6.97 -2.26 6.38
N VAL A 55 7.45 -1.27 7.15
CA VAL A 55 6.90 -0.93 8.47
C VAL A 55 5.42 -0.55 8.35
N ARG A 56 5.05 0.31 7.39
CA ARG A 56 3.64 0.69 7.16
C ARG A 56 2.78 -0.51 6.77
N MET A 57 3.30 -1.41 5.94
CA MET A 57 2.62 -2.67 5.61
C MET A 57 2.43 -3.53 6.85
N SER A 58 3.43 -3.63 7.74
CA SER A 58 3.33 -4.40 8.99
C SER A 58 2.24 -3.85 9.91
N ASP A 59 2.13 -2.54 10.04
CA ASP A 59 1.08 -1.90 10.85
C ASP A 59 -0.32 -2.24 10.31
N LYS A 60 -0.49 -2.19 8.99
CA LYS A 60 -1.75 -2.53 8.33
C LYS A 60 -2.05 -4.02 8.38
N PHE A 61 -1.04 -4.87 8.28
CA PHE A 61 -1.20 -6.31 8.46
C PHE A 61 -1.65 -6.65 9.88
N GLN A 62 -1.04 -6.06 10.90
CA GLN A 62 -1.46 -6.24 12.28
C GLN A 62 -2.90 -5.75 12.50
N ARG A 63 -3.26 -4.60 11.91
CA ARG A 63 -4.65 -4.11 11.93
C ARG A 63 -5.62 -5.10 11.28
N MET A 64 -5.26 -5.65 10.12
CA MET A 64 -6.07 -6.67 9.42
C MET A 64 -6.31 -7.89 10.31
N VAL A 65 -5.26 -8.43 10.95
CA VAL A 65 -5.37 -9.56 11.88
C VAL A 65 -6.32 -9.22 13.03
N ASN A 66 -6.14 -8.06 13.67
CA ASN A 66 -7.00 -7.63 14.77
C ASN A 66 -8.47 -7.47 14.35
N LEU A 67 -8.75 -6.92 13.15
CA LEU A 67 -10.11 -6.76 12.63
C LEU A 67 -10.78 -8.10 12.33
N ILE A 68 -10.03 -9.08 11.83
CA ILE A 68 -10.52 -10.44 11.59
C ILE A 68 -10.82 -11.14 12.92
N GLU A 69 -9.93 -11.04 13.90
CA GLU A 69 -10.08 -11.72 15.19
C GLU A 69 -11.15 -11.10 16.08
N SER A 70 -11.32 -9.78 16.04
CA SER A 70 -12.28 -9.05 16.88
C SER A 70 -13.74 -9.27 16.48
N GLY A 71 -14.01 -9.82 15.29
CA GLY A 71 -15.35 -10.26 14.86
C GLY A 71 -16.37 -9.14 14.60
N GLU A 72 -16.25 -7.98 15.26
CA GLU A 72 -16.97 -6.75 14.95
C GLU A 72 -16.47 -5.55 15.80
N ARG A 73 -16.17 -4.44 15.12
CA ARG A 73 -16.07 -3.05 15.61
C ARG A 73 -15.00 -2.75 16.67
N ALA A 74 -13.75 -2.61 16.21
CA ALA A 74 -12.87 -1.59 16.75
C ALA A 74 -12.83 -0.39 15.79
N VAL A 75 -13.64 0.64 16.11
CA VAL A 75 -13.64 2.01 15.55
C VAL A 75 -14.33 2.19 14.18
N GLU A 76 -15.19 3.23 14.09
CA GLU A 76 -15.93 3.65 12.88
C GLU A 76 -15.04 4.15 11.73
N ASP A 77 -13.75 4.39 11.98
CA ASP A 77 -12.93 5.24 11.10
C ASP A 77 -12.28 4.55 9.90
N GLU A 78 -12.04 3.23 9.92
CA GLU A 78 -11.39 2.54 8.78
C GLU A 78 -11.73 1.03 8.77
N SER A 79 -12.35 0.57 7.69
CA SER A 79 -12.91 -0.78 7.55
C SER A 79 -11.84 -1.85 7.22
N LEU A 80 -12.20 -3.13 7.31
CA LEU A 80 -11.35 -4.22 6.82
C LEU A 80 -11.05 -4.07 5.33
N SER A 81 -12.03 -3.63 4.54
CA SER A 81 -11.86 -3.37 3.10
C SER A 81 -10.82 -2.28 2.85
N ASP A 82 -10.88 -1.18 3.61
CA ASP A 82 -9.90 -0.09 3.51
C ASP A 82 -8.49 -0.57 3.92
N THR A 83 -8.40 -1.41 4.95
CA THR A 83 -7.12 -1.98 5.39
C THR A 83 -6.50 -2.89 4.33
N LEU A 84 -7.32 -3.70 3.66
CA LEU A 84 -6.88 -4.55 2.54
C LEU A 84 -6.49 -3.71 1.31
N SER A 85 -7.22 -2.62 1.04
CA SER A 85 -6.88 -1.64 0.00
C SER A 85 -5.52 -0.99 0.26
N ASP A 86 -5.26 -0.55 1.50
CA ASP A 86 -3.97 0.02 1.88
C ASP A 86 -2.82 -0.99 1.70
N LEU A 87 -3.01 -2.25 2.06
CA LEU A 87 -2.00 -3.30 1.86
C LEU A 87 -1.68 -3.53 0.39
N ARG A 88 -2.70 -3.59 -0.48
CA ARG A 88 -2.51 -3.71 -1.94
C ARG A 88 -1.78 -2.49 -2.49
N ASN A 89 -2.20 -1.29 -2.10
CA ASN A 89 -1.57 -0.04 -2.50
C ASN A 89 -0.11 0.06 -2.06
N TYR A 90 0.23 -0.26 -0.80
CA TYR A 90 1.63 -0.23 -0.34
C TYR A 90 2.49 -1.29 -1.04
N SER A 91 1.93 -2.46 -1.31
CA SER A 91 2.63 -3.49 -2.10
C SER A 91 2.94 -2.97 -3.50
N ASN A 92 1.97 -2.33 -4.16
CA ASN A 92 2.15 -1.75 -5.49
C ASN A 92 3.16 -0.58 -5.49
N ILE A 93 3.10 0.31 -4.49
CA ILE A 93 4.08 1.40 -4.34
C ILE A 93 5.49 0.85 -4.16
N LEU A 94 5.66 -0.17 -3.30
CA LEU A 94 6.95 -0.80 -3.06
C LEU A 94 7.50 -1.44 -4.34
N GLN A 95 6.65 -2.13 -5.09
CA GLN A 95 7.03 -2.72 -6.38
C GLN A 95 7.56 -1.65 -7.34
N VAL A 96 6.80 -0.57 -7.58
CA VAL A 96 7.21 0.51 -8.49
C VAL A 96 8.52 1.16 -8.02
N TYR A 97 8.68 1.36 -6.71
CA TYR A 97 9.92 1.91 -6.14
C TYR A 97 11.12 1.01 -6.40
N ILE A 98 11.00 -0.30 -6.15
CA ILE A 98 12.09 -1.26 -6.41
C ILE A 98 12.45 -1.28 -7.91
N GLU A 99 11.45 -1.36 -8.79
CA GLU A 99 11.66 -1.43 -10.23
C GLU A 99 12.38 -0.19 -10.80
N HIS A 100 12.07 1.01 -10.29
CA HIS A 100 12.54 2.27 -10.89
C HIS A 100 13.74 2.88 -10.17
N GLU A 101 13.83 2.71 -8.85
CA GLU A 101 14.89 3.33 -8.03
C GLU A 101 15.96 2.32 -7.61
N LYS A 102 15.64 1.01 -7.66
CA LYS A 102 16.53 -0.09 -7.23
C LYS A 102 16.54 -1.28 -8.20
N PRO A 103 16.83 -1.06 -9.50
CA PRO A 103 16.68 -2.08 -10.54
C PRO A 103 17.54 -3.36 -10.37
N GLY A 104 18.46 -3.40 -9.39
CA GLY A 104 19.25 -4.59 -9.04
C GLY A 104 18.76 -5.36 -7.80
N GLN A 105 17.65 -4.95 -7.19
CA GLN A 105 17.07 -5.60 -6.00
C GLN A 105 15.73 -6.28 -6.29
N ASP A 106 15.27 -6.31 -7.54
CA ASP A 106 14.10 -7.08 -7.94
C ASP A 106 14.48 -8.56 -8.14
N PRO A 107 14.00 -9.49 -7.29
CA PRO A 107 14.30 -10.91 -7.41
C PRO A 107 13.68 -11.58 -8.66
N SER A 108 12.79 -10.89 -9.39
CA SER A 108 12.23 -11.39 -10.65
C SER A 108 13.10 -11.10 -11.88
N VAL A 109 14.14 -10.26 -11.73
CA VAL A 109 15.04 -9.83 -12.82
C VAL A 109 16.44 -10.47 -12.69
N SER A 110 16.70 -11.29 -11.67
CA SER A 110 17.98 -12.00 -11.43
C SER A 110 18.02 -13.44 -11.96
#